data_AF-M2TAQ6-F1
#
_entry.id   AF-M2TAQ6-F1
#
_cell.length_a   1.000
_cell.length_b   1.000
_cell.length_c   1.000
_cell.angle_alpha   90.00
_cell.angle_beta   90.00
_cell.angle_gamma   90.00
#
_symmetry.space_group_name_H-M   'P 1'
#
loop_
_entity.id
_entity.type
_entity.pdbx_description
1 polymer ?
#
loop_
_entity_poly.entity_id
_entity_poly.type
_entity_poly.pdbx_seq_one_letter_code
_entity_poly.pdbx_strand_id
1 'polypeptide(L)'
;MEDREPPNFEDSPSADASPPPVEADAPGAAGNDDGDANAAPAGAQRLISVEGRVSTGAECPIIETPDGTVYALGGERSYEDGARLHVEGEIARASFCMQGEGTLVPLSIEELSGDDEMSADAPMRLALTGRKLAGRWIASGGDCAEPAFTITESDGGAAPRLTTDIRGETKTGTVDLGPAPSIRLDGGMMSAAIEPSGTDDINVTPPAGGTIELGGEMVLGAGRTFEKCPAG
;
A
#
# COMPACT_ATOMS: atom_id res chain seq x y z
N MET A 1 39.67 11.15 -43.74
CA MET A 1 40.66 11.87 -42.92
C MET A 1 40.12 13.28 -42.81
N GLU A 2 39.27 13.49 -41.80
CA GLU A 2 38.58 14.74 -41.57
C GLU A 2 38.87 15.11 -40.12
N ASP A 3 39.72 16.12 -39.98
CA ASP A 3 40.11 16.79 -38.75
C ASP A 3 38.89 17.46 -38.10
N ARG A 4 38.64 17.14 -36.84
CA ARG A 4 37.66 17.83 -36.01
C ARG A 4 38.33 18.23 -34.70
N GLU A 5 38.68 19.51 -34.62
CA GLU A 5 39.15 20.22 -33.44
C GLU A 5 38.15 20.13 -32.28
N PRO A 6 38.60 19.94 -31.03
CA PRO A 6 37.76 20.12 -29.84
C PRO A 6 37.77 21.58 -29.36
N PRO A 7 36.65 22.12 -28.85
CA PRO A 7 36.67 23.43 -28.21
C PRO A 7 37.26 23.36 -26.79
N ASN A 8 38.21 24.25 -26.54
CA ASN A 8 38.70 24.63 -25.21
C ASN A 8 37.55 25.22 -24.37
N PHE A 9 37.35 24.70 -23.17
CA PHE A 9 36.55 25.37 -22.14
C PHE A 9 37.52 25.88 -21.08
N GLU A 10 37.82 27.17 -21.18
CA GLU A 10 38.71 27.86 -20.25
C GLU A 10 38.02 28.12 -18.91
N ASP A 11 38.80 27.83 -17.88
CA ASP A 11 38.64 28.16 -16.48
C ASP A 11 38.43 29.68 -16.28
N SER A 12 37.54 30.08 -15.36
CA SER A 12 37.58 31.41 -14.77
C SER A 12 37.03 31.41 -13.33
N PRO A 13 37.79 31.95 -12.35
CA PRO A 13 37.52 31.85 -10.93
C PRO A 13 36.93 33.14 -10.30
N SER A 14 36.53 32.98 -9.02
CA SER A 14 36.58 33.96 -7.92
C SER A 14 35.46 35.00 -7.71
N ALA A 15 34.89 34.97 -6.49
CA ALA A 15 34.73 36.06 -5.50
C ALA A 15 33.59 35.66 -4.54
N ASP A 16 33.85 35.22 -3.30
CA ASP A 16 34.20 36.03 -2.12
C ASP A 16 33.30 37.25 -1.91
N ALA A 17 32.28 37.07 -1.05
CA ALA A 17 31.58 38.16 -0.39
C ALA A 17 31.01 37.65 0.94
N SER A 18 31.78 37.84 2.01
CA SER A 18 31.28 37.78 3.39
C SER A 18 30.43 39.01 3.69
N PRO A 19 29.20 38.87 4.23
CA PRO A 19 28.51 39.98 4.88
C PRO A 19 28.98 40.18 6.33
N PRO A 20 28.87 41.42 6.87
CA PRO A 20 29.42 41.81 8.18
C PRO A 20 28.59 41.32 9.38
N PRO A 21 29.15 41.38 10.61
CA PRO A 21 28.42 41.06 11.83
C PRO A 21 27.56 42.26 12.29
N VAL A 22 26.34 41.99 12.76
CA VAL A 22 25.55 42.94 13.55
C VAL A 22 25.07 42.28 14.84
N GLU A 23 25.32 42.99 15.93
CA GLU A 23 25.15 42.58 17.33
C GLU A 23 23.71 42.71 17.84
N ALA A 24 23.50 42.11 19.01
CA ALA A 24 22.28 41.86 19.77
C ALA A 24 21.43 43.08 20.16
N ASP A 25 20.10 42.89 20.37
CA ASP A 25 19.47 42.71 21.70
C ASP A 25 17.95 42.97 21.64
N ALA A 26 17.14 42.00 22.12
CA ALA A 26 15.94 42.24 22.94
C ALA A 26 15.28 40.89 23.34
N PRO A 27 14.86 40.72 24.62
CA PRO A 27 14.18 39.53 25.12
C PRO A 27 12.66 39.66 24.95
N GLY A 28 12.03 38.69 24.30
CA GLY A 28 10.59 38.70 24.09
C GLY A 28 9.99 37.32 23.90
N ALA A 29 9.09 36.99 24.82
CA ALA A 29 8.02 35.99 24.73
C ALA A 29 8.40 34.50 24.70
N ALA A 30 8.04 33.87 25.81
CA ALA A 30 7.76 32.45 25.91
C ALA A 30 6.66 32.02 24.93
N GLY A 31 6.78 30.79 24.44
CA GLY A 31 5.70 30.03 23.82
C GLY A 31 6.03 29.53 22.42
N ASN A 32 6.67 28.36 22.33
CA ASN A 32 6.53 27.45 21.20
C ASN A 32 6.22 26.07 21.78
N ASP A 33 4.93 25.86 22.08
CA ASP A 33 4.24 24.61 21.78
C ASP A 33 4.18 24.43 20.25
N ASP A 34 3.76 23.25 19.81
CA ASP A 34 3.60 22.82 18.41
C ASP A 34 4.91 22.31 17.78
N GLY A 35 5.28 21.02 17.90
CA GLY A 35 4.38 19.88 17.78
C GLY A 35 3.94 19.71 16.32
N ASP A 36 4.88 19.72 15.37
CA ASP A 36 4.56 19.53 13.97
C ASP A 36 5.29 18.34 13.33
N ALA A 37 4.44 17.46 12.83
CA ALA A 37 4.58 16.62 11.66
C ALA A 37 5.78 15.66 11.61
N ASN A 38 5.47 14.42 11.99
CA ASN A 38 5.89 13.25 11.20
C ASN A 38 5.53 13.46 9.72
N ALA A 39 6.34 14.25 9.00
CA ALA A 39 6.36 14.23 7.56
C ALA A 39 6.81 12.83 7.16
N ALA A 40 5.87 11.99 6.73
CA ALA A 40 6.18 10.71 6.13
C ALA A 40 7.19 10.98 5.00
N PRO A 41 8.32 10.23 4.94
CA PRO A 41 9.34 10.48 3.93
C PRO A 41 8.70 10.40 2.55
N ALA A 42 8.89 11.45 1.75
CA ALA A 42 8.54 11.48 0.34
C ALA A 42 9.32 10.38 -0.38
N GLY A 43 8.72 9.20 -0.53
CA GLY A 43 9.42 8.04 -1.12
C GLY A 43 8.96 6.66 -0.67
N ALA A 44 7.95 6.53 0.19
CA ALA A 44 7.34 5.23 0.43
C ALA A 44 6.66 4.74 -0.85
N GLN A 45 7.38 3.95 -1.63
CA GLN A 45 6.84 3.27 -2.81
C GLN A 45 5.79 2.26 -2.33
N ARG A 46 4.64 2.23 -3.00
CA ARG A 46 3.54 1.34 -2.60
C ARG A 46 3.87 -0.06 -3.09
N LEU A 47 4.45 -0.87 -2.20
CA LEU A 47 4.62 -2.30 -2.42
C LEU A 47 3.24 -2.96 -2.39
N ILE A 48 2.95 -3.78 -3.39
CA ILE A 48 1.74 -4.58 -3.48
C ILE A 48 2.10 -6.01 -3.85
N SER A 49 1.17 -6.92 -3.55
CA SER A 49 1.21 -8.31 -3.98
C SER A 49 -0.05 -8.59 -4.79
N VAL A 50 0.12 -9.09 -6.01
CA VAL A 50 -0.98 -9.42 -6.93
C VAL A 50 -0.83 -10.83 -7.44
N GLU A 51 -1.95 -11.51 -7.59
CA GLU A 51 -2.02 -12.80 -8.24
C GLU A 51 -3.01 -12.72 -9.40
N GLY A 52 -2.62 -13.21 -10.57
CA GLY A 52 -3.44 -13.05 -11.77
C GLY A 52 -2.95 -13.83 -12.97
N ARG A 53 -3.64 -13.65 -14.10
CA ARG A 53 -3.28 -14.23 -15.38
C ARG A 53 -2.59 -13.20 -16.25
N VAL A 54 -1.50 -13.62 -16.86
CA VAL A 54 -0.80 -12.79 -17.81
C VAL A 54 -1.53 -12.81 -19.13
N SER A 55 -1.65 -11.65 -19.75
CA SER A 55 -2.09 -11.53 -21.13
C SER A 55 -1.31 -10.45 -21.88
N THR A 56 -1.45 -10.46 -23.20
CA THR A 56 -0.84 -9.43 -24.05
C THR A 56 -1.51 -8.07 -23.82
N GLY A 57 -0.72 -7.08 -23.39
CA GLY A 57 -1.17 -5.68 -23.29
C GLY A 57 -0.81 -4.84 -24.53
N ALA A 58 -1.22 -3.57 -24.50
CA ALA A 58 -1.01 -2.63 -25.60
C ALA A 58 0.46 -2.26 -25.80
N GLU A 59 1.20 -2.11 -24.69
CA GLU A 59 2.62 -1.71 -24.70
C GLU A 59 3.50 -2.79 -24.06
N CYS A 60 3.04 -3.37 -22.96
CA CYS A 60 3.75 -4.37 -22.17
C CYS A 60 2.78 -5.49 -21.79
N PRO A 61 3.26 -6.69 -21.43
CA PRO A 61 2.42 -7.72 -20.84
C PRO A 61 1.64 -7.17 -19.65
N ILE A 62 0.40 -7.63 -19.47
CA ILE A 62 -0.44 -7.25 -18.34
C ILE A 62 -0.70 -8.46 -17.46
N ILE A 63 -1.01 -8.21 -16.20
CA ILE A 63 -1.59 -9.20 -15.29
C ILE A 63 -3.01 -8.74 -14.94
N GLU A 64 -3.98 -9.63 -15.19
CA GLU A 64 -5.38 -9.45 -14.80
C GLU A 64 -5.66 -10.30 -13.56
N THR A 65 -6.02 -9.65 -12.47
CA THR A 65 -6.42 -10.30 -11.22
C THR A 65 -7.87 -10.81 -11.32
N PRO A 66 -8.30 -11.76 -10.48
CA PRO A 66 -9.64 -12.35 -10.56
C PRO A 66 -10.81 -11.38 -10.38
N ASP A 67 -10.59 -10.27 -9.70
CA ASP A 67 -11.56 -9.19 -9.54
C ASP A 67 -11.62 -8.25 -10.77
N GLY A 68 -10.90 -8.59 -11.85
CA GLY A 68 -10.84 -7.81 -13.08
C GLY A 68 -9.88 -6.63 -13.04
N THR A 69 -9.11 -6.47 -11.95
CA THR A 69 -8.10 -5.40 -11.90
C THR A 69 -6.95 -5.75 -12.85
N VAL A 70 -6.51 -4.76 -13.63
CA VAL A 70 -5.42 -4.94 -14.59
C VAL A 70 -4.22 -4.10 -14.18
N TYR A 71 -3.02 -4.68 -14.22
CA TYR A 71 -1.75 -3.97 -14.08
C TYR A 71 -0.84 -4.28 -15.27
N ALA A 72 -0.15 -3.28 -15.78
CA ALA A 72 0.95 -3.51 -16.72
C ALA A 72 2.18 -4.05 -15.98
N LEU A 73 2.81 -5.10 -16.48
CA LEU A 73 4.05 -5.64 -15.92
C LEU A 73 5.24 -4.89 -16.53
N GLY A 74 5.96 -4.15 -15.69
CA GLY A 74 7.18 -3.46 -16.06
C GLY A 74 8.39 -4.40 -16.15
N GLY A 75 9.43 -3.94 -16.85
CA GLY A 75 10.70 -4.66 -17.03
C GLY A 75 10.85 -5.30 -18.41
N GLU A 76 11.98 -5.96 -18.65
CA GLU A 76 12.32 -6.55 -19.95
C GLU A 76 11.96 -8.05 -20.05
N ARG A 77 11.44 -8.64 -18.98
CA ARG A 77 11.06 -10.05 -18.95
C ARG A 77 9.81 -10.26 -19.80
N SER A 78 9.86 -11.26 -20.68
CA SER A 78 8.68 -11.79 -21.36
C SER A 78 8.02 -12.88 -20.52
N TYR A 79 6.71 -12.99 -20.64
CA TYR A 79 5.87 -13.96 -19.93
C TYR A 79 5.02 -14.70 -20.94
N GLU A 80 4.66 -15.94 -20.65
CA GLU A 80 3.75 -16.71 -21.50
C GLU A 80 2.31 -16.19 -21.35
N ASP A 81 1.61 -16.04 -22.47
CA ASP A 81 0.20 -15.64 -22.48
C ASP A 81 -0.65 -16.72 -21.79
N GLY A 82 -1.48 -16.32 -20.84
CA GLY A 82 -2.27 -17.21 -20.00
C GLY A 82 -1.56 -17.73 -18.75
N ALA A 83 -0.25 -17.51 -18.59
CA ALA A 83 0.50 -17.90 -17.41
C ALA A 83 -0.10 -17.28 -16.14
N ARG A 84 -0.10 -18.03 -15.04
CA ARG A 84 -0.57 -17.54 -13.74
C ARG A 84 0.63 -17.16 -12.91
N LEU A 85 0.66 -15.91 -12.45
CA LEU A 85 1.77 -15.39 -11.66
C LEU A 85 1.28 -14.87 -10.31
N HIS A 86 2.10 -15.07 -9.28
CA HIS A 86 2.11 -14.26 -8.08
C HIS A 86 3.25 -13.26 -8.22
N VAL A 87 2.93 -11.97 -8.19
CA VAL A 87 3.86 -10.87 -8.40
C VAL A 87 3.85 -9.95 -7.19
N GLU A 88 5.02 -9.76 -6.60
CA GLU A 88 5.23 -8.75 -5.56
C GLU A 88 6.06 -7.63 -6.16
N GLY A 89 5.62 -6.39 -6.01
CA GLY A 89 6.28 -5.28 -6.68
C GLY A 89 5.72 -3.93 -6.29
N GLU A 90 6.28 -2.89 -6.90
CA GLU A 90 5.91 -1.50 -6.63
C GLU A 90 5.13 -0.93 -7.81
N ILE A 91 4.12 -0.09 -7.53
CA ILE A 91 3.46 0.67 -8.60
C ILE A 91 4.33 1.87 -8.99
N ALA A 92 4.84 1.87 -10.22
CA ALA A 92 5.61 2.98 -10.76
C ALA A 92 4.71 4.19 -10.98
N ARG A 93 5.21 5.37 -10.57
CA ARG A 93 4.51 6.66 -10.75
C ARG A 93 4.52 7.15 -12.20
N ALA A 94 5.53 6.76 -12.96
CA ALA A 94 5.68 7.08 -14.37
C ALA A 94 6.38 5.91 -15.07
N SER A 95 5.86 5.49 -16.21
CA SER A 95 6.34 4.34 -16.96
C SER A 95 5.88 4.45 -18.41
N PHE A 96 6.57 3.75 -19.31
CA PHE A 96 6.14 3.58 -20.69
C PHE A 96 5.00 2.57 -20.83
N CYS A 97 4.76 1.71 -19.83
CA CYS A 97 3.72 0.70 -19.86
C CYS A 97 2.45 1.20 -19.17
N MET A 98 1.70 2.14 -19.77
CA MET A 98 0.55 2.77 -19.09
C MET A 98 -0.76 2.06 -19.42
N GLN A 99 -1.01 0.91 -18.79
CA GLN A 99 -2.27 0.19 -18.91
C GLN A 99 -2.81 -0.27 -17.55
N GLY A 100 -4.12 -0.15 -17.36
CA GLY A 100 -4.81 -0.56 -16.13
C GLY A 100 -4.62 0.43 -14.97
N GLU A 101 -4.54 -0.09 -13.75
CA GLU A 101 -4.37 0.70 -12.52
C GLU A 101 -2.93 1.24 -12.32
N GLY A 102 -1.99 0.81 -13.16
CA GLY A 102 -0.61 1.31 -13.17
C GLY A 102 0.38 0.27 -13.69
N THR A 103 1.67 0.65 -13.73
CA THR A 103 2.74 -0.30 -14.01
C THR A 103 3.26 -0.90 -12.71
N LEU A 104 3.10 -2.21 -12.56
CA LEU A 104 3.73 -2.99 -11.50
C LEU A 104 5.16 -3.31 -11.90
N VAL A 105 6.14 -2.78 -11.18
CA VAL A 105 7.56 -3.12 -11.31
C VAL A 105 7.84 -4.31 -10.38
N PRO A 106 8.05 -5.52 -10.94
CA PRO A 106 8.17 -6.71 -10.11
C PRO A 106 9.47 -6.70 -9.31
N LEU A 107 9.37 -6.96 -8.01
CA LEU A 107 10.49 -7.30 -7.13
C LEU A 107 10.64 -8.81 -6.98
N SER A 108 9.52 -9.54 -6.95
CA SER A 108 9.46 -10.99 -6.94
C SER A 108 8.38 -11.47 -7.89
N ILE A 109 8.66 -12.56 -8.60
CA ILE A 109 7.73 -13.22 -9.51
C ILE A 109 7.83 -14.71 -9.27
N GLU A 110 6.70 -15.31 -8.92
CA GLU A 110 6.53 -16.74 -8.83
C GLU A 110 5.52 -17.17 -9.90
N GLU A 111 5.93 -18.09 -10.76
CA GLU A 111 5.02 -18.72 -11.70
C GLU A 111 4.27 -19.85 -11.00
N LEU A 112 2.96 -19.74 -10.98
CA LEU A 112 2.09 -20.73 -10.37
C LEU A 112 1.80 -21.80 -11.43
N SER A 113 2.56 -22.89 -11.40
CA SER A 113 2.37 -24.05 -12.28
C SER A 113 0.97 -24.64 -12.10
N GLY A 114 0.29 -24.94 -13.21
CA GLY A 114 -1.05 -25.54 -13.18
C GLY A 114 -1.16 -26.83 -13.99
N ASP A 115 -0.70 -27.95 -13.42
CA ASP A 115 -1.48 -29.21 -13.44
C ASP A 115 -2.35 -29.33 -12.16
N ASP A 116 -2.33 -28.32 -11.28
CA ASP A 116 -3.38 -28.12 -10.29
C ASP A 116 -4.68 -27.77 -11.04
N GLU A 117 -5.36 -28.83 -11.49
CA GLU A 117 -6.73 -28.81 -11.99
C GLU A 117 -7.57 -27.97 -11.04
N MET A 118 -7.80 -26.72 -11.45
CA MET A 118 -9.10 -26.05 -11.40
C MET A 118 -9.95 -26.42 -10.17
N SER A 119 -9.46 -26.15 -8.97
CA SER A 119 -10.40 -25.68 -7.95
C SER A 119 -10.67 -24.23 -8.29
N ALA A 120 -11.86 -23.97 -8.85
CA ALA A 120 -12.48 -22.64 -8.80
C ALA A 120 -12.56 -22.11 -7.35
N ASP A 121 -12.36 -23.00 -6.37
CA ASP A 121 -12.33 -22.75 -4.93
C ASP A 121 -10.93 -22.54 -4.32
N ALA A 122 -9.81 -22.64 -5.08
CA ALA A 122 -8.50 -22.27 -4.54
C ALA A 122 -8.44 -20.74 -4.47
N PRO A 123 -8.41 -20.12 -3.27
CA PRO A 123 -8.50 -18.68 -3.17
C PRO A 123 -7.22 -18.06 -3.74
N MET A 124 -7.30 -17.55 -4.97
CA MET A 124 -6.30 -16.61 -5.49
C MET A 124 -6.21 -15.47 -4.49
N ARG A 125 -5.00 -15.16 -4.00
CA ARG A 125 -4.83 -14.12 -2.99
C ARG A 125 -5.13 -12.77 -3.64
N LEU A 126 -6.36 -12.30 -3.44
CA LEU A 126 -6.80 -10.99 -3.91
C LEU A 126 -5.82 -9.92 -3.40
N ALA A 127 -5.27 -9.12 -4.30
CA ALA A 127 -4.42 -8.01 -3.94
C ALA A 127 -5.17 -7.04 -3.00
N LEU A 128 -4.68 -6.88 -1.77
CA LEU A 128 -5.19 -5.85 -0.88
C LEU A 128 -4.53 -4.53 -1.25
N THR A 129 -5.33 -3.60 -1.76
CA THR A 129 -4.90 -2.21 -2.00
C THR A 129 -5.60 -1.28 -1.03
N GLY A 130 -5.05 -0.08 -0.83
CA GLY A 130 -5.68 0.95 0.00
C GLY A 130 -7.12 1.21 -0.45
N ARG A 131 -7.33 1.39 -1.76
CA ARG A 131 -8.64 1.63 -2.37
C ARG A 131 -9.62 0.51 -2.09
N LYS A 132 -9.16 -0.73 -2.19
CA LYS A 132 -9.98 -1.91 -1.94
C LYS A 132 -10.36 -2.02 -0.47
N LEU A 133 -9.44 -1.73 0.44
CA LEU A 133 -9.71 -1.74 1.87
C LEU A 133 -10.52 -0.52 2.34
N ALA A 134 -10.45 0.61 1.63
CA ALA A 134 -11.12 1.83 2.04
C ALA A 134 -12.64 1.68 2.02
N GLY A 135 -13.27 1.98 3.14
CA GLY A 135 -14.71 1.79 3.36
C GLY A 135 -15.04 1.51 4.82
N ARG A 136 -16.32 1.27 5.06
CA ARG A 136 -16.86 0.85 6.35
C ARG A 136 -16.94 -0.67 6.37
N TRP A 137 -16.60 -1.26 7.50
CA TRP A 137 -16.53 -2.71 7.67
C TRP A 137 -17.34 -3.13 8.89
N ILE A 138 -18.11 -4.20 8.74
CA ILE A 138 -18.90 -4.83 9.81
C ILE A 138 -18.37 -6.23 10.06
N ALA A 139 -18.49 -6.75 11.27
CA ALA A 139 -18.34 -8.18 11.46
C ALA A 139 -19.40 -8.90 10.63
N SER A 140 -19.08 -10.06 10.05
CA SER A 140 -20.01 -10.78 9.18
C SER A 140 -21.41 -10.92 9.82
N GLY A 141 -22.44 -10.46 9.10
CA GLY A 141 -23.83 -10.38 9.59
C GLY A 141 -24.19 -9.19 10.49
N GLY A 142 -23.31 -8.20 10.63
CA GLY A 142 -23.52 -6.96 11.39
C GLY A 142 -24.38 -5.90 10.67
N ASP A 143 -24.48 -4.71 11.27
CA ASP A 143 -25.27 -3.58 10.73
C ASP A 143 -24.36 -2.49 10.15
N CYS A 144 -24.54 -2.15 8.87
CA CYS A 144 -23.78 -1.08 8.21
C CYS A 144 -24.10 0.33 8.71
N ALA A 145 -25.16 0.53 9.48
CA ALA A 145 -25.39 1.74 10.25
C ALA A 145 -24.42 1.88 11.44
N GLU A 146 -23.88 0.75 11.93
CA GLU A 146 -22.97 0.65 13.07
C GLU A 146 -21.70 -0.13 12.68
N PRO A 147 -20.83 0.45 11.83
CA PRO A 147 -19.64 -0.25 11.36
C PRO A 147 -18.69 -0.55 12.52
N ALA A 148 -18.13 -1.76 12.53
CA ALA A 148 -17.08 -2.15 13.46
C ALA A 148 -15.84 -1.25 13.31
N PHE A 149 -15.46 -0.94 12.08
CA PHE A 149 -14.39 0.01 11.81
C PHE A 149 -14.54 0.63 10.42
N THR A 150 -13.80 1.71 10.21
CA THR A 150 -13.67 2.38 8.92
C THR A 150 -12.19 2.43 8.55
N ILE A 151 -11.88 2.09 7.31
CA ILE A 151 -10.56 2.30 6.71
C ILE A 151 -10.67 3.45 5.71
N THR A 152 -9.76 4.39 5.80
CA THR A 152 -9.64 5.53 4.88
C THR A 152 -8.32 5.43 4.13
N GLU A 153 -8.35 5.68 2.82
CA GLU A 153 -7.11 5.84 2.06
C GLU A 153 -6.35 7.06 2.58
N SER A 154 -5.03 6.94 2.62
CA SER A 154 -4.15 8.07 2.89
C SER A 154 -3.52 8.54 1.59
N ASP A 155 -3.43 9.86 1.42
CA ASP A 155 -2.79 10.47 0.26
C ASP A 155 -1.27 10.20 0.24
N GLY A 156 -0.66 10.37 -0.94
CA GLY A 156 0.79 10.44 -1.09
C GLY A 156 1.56 9.14 -0.82
N GLY A 157 0.88 7.99 -0.73
CA GLY A 157 1.49 6.68 -0.47
C GLY A 157 1.63 6.34 1.02
N ALA A 158 1.04 7.14 1.91
CA ALA A 158 0.95 6.77 3.32
C ALA A 158 0.05 5.53 3.51
N ALA A 159 0.30 4.78 4.59
CA ALA A 159 -0.50 3.64 4.99
C ALA A 159 -1.97 4.05 5.23
N PRO A 160 -2.98 3.27 4.80
CA PRO A 160 -4.38 3.55 5.10
C PRO A 160 -4.61 3.68 6.61
N ARG A 161 -5.49 4.61 6.99
CA ARG A 161 -5.84 4.86 8.40
C ARG A 161 -7.09 4.07 8.76
N LEU A 162 -7.01 3.38 9.89
CA LEU A 162 -8.14 2.70 10.50
C LEU A 162 -8.69 3.54 11.66
N THR A 163 -10.01 3.60 11.77
CA THR A 163 -10.74 4.16 12.91
C THR A 163 -11.79 3.16 13.37
N THR A 164 -11.89 2.93 14.67
CA THR A 164 -12.79 1.95 15.27
C THR A 164 -13.20 2.39 16.66
N ASP A 165 -14.37 1.96 17.14
CA ASP A 165 -14.79 2.20 18.52
C ASP A 165 -14.59 0.94 19.37
N ILE A 166 -13.90 1.09 20.49
CA ILE A 166 -13.61 0.01 21.44
C ILE A 166 -14.09 0.46 22.81
N ARG A 167 -15.17 -0.16 23.31
CA ARG A 167 -15.79 0.14 24.62
C ARG A 167 -16.16 1.62 24.79
N GLY A 168 -16.67 2.23 23.72
CA GLY A 168 -17.07 3.63 23.69
C GLY A 168 -15.91 4.63 23.57
N GLU A 169 -14.68 4.14 23.35
CA GLU A 169 -13.52 4.98 23.06
C GLU A 169 -13.09 4.79 21.60
N THR A 170 -13.04 5.88 20.84
CA THR A 170 -12.54 5.86 19.47
C THR A 170 -11.03 5.61 19.48
N LYS A 171 -10.62 4.55 18.79
CA LYS A 171 -9.22 4.18 18.55
C LYS A 171 -8.88 4.38 17.08
N THR A 172 -7.63 4.71 16.84
CA THR A 172 -7.06 4.81 15.49
C THR A 172 -5.99 3.77 15.28
N GLY A 173 -5.63 3.54 14.02
CA GLY A 173 -4.55 2.64 13.65
C GLY A 173 -4.10 2.83 12.21
N THR A 174 -3.19 1.97 11.79
CA THR A 174 -2.67 1.90 10.42
C THR A 174 -2.85 0.51 9.85
N VAL A 175 -3.06 0.44 8.54
CA VAL A 175 -3.06 -0.82 7.78
C VAL A 175 -1.74 -0.92 7.01
N ASP A 176 -0.97 -1.96 7.29
CA ASP A 176 0.20 -2.33 6.48
C ASP A 176 -0.28 -3.18 5.30
N LEU A 177 0.05 -2.75 4.08
CA LEU A 177 -0.29 -3.42 2.81
C LEU A 177 0.90 -4.18 2.22
N GLY A 178 1.97 -4.38 2.98
CA GLY A 178 3.12 -5.16 2.56
C GLY A 178 2.81 -6.64 2.30
N PRO A 179 3.84 -7.49 2.17
CA PRO A 179 3.68 -8.90 1.78
C PRO A 179 2.88 -9.73 2.80
N ALA A 180 2.79 -9.26 4.05
CA ALA A 180 1.94 -9.83 5.09
C ALA A 180 1.01 -8.72 5.63
N PRO A 181 -0.13 -8.47 4.97
CA PRO A 181 -1.00 -7.36 5.32
C PRO A 181 -1.47 -7.46 6.78
N SER A 182 -1.49 -6.34 7.48
CA SER A 182 -1.87 -6.32 8.90
C SER A 182 -2.48 -5.01 9.36
N ILE A 183 -3.33 -5.07 10.39
CA ILE A 183 -3.83 -3.92 11.14
C ILE A 183 -3.00 -3.76 12.40
N ARG A 184 -2.62 -2.52 12.71
CA ARG A 184 -2.03 -2.14 13.98
C ARG A 184 -2.76 -0.93 14.55
N LEU A 185 -3.30 -1.07 15.76
CA LEU A 185 -3.91 0.04 16.51
C LEU A 185 -2.83 0.93 17.14
N ASP A 186 -3.05 2.23 17.14
CA ASP A 186 -2.17 3.22 17.74
C ASP A 186 -2.07 2.98 19.26
N GLY A 187 -0.84 2.90 19.78
CA GLY A 187 -0.57 2.55 21.18
C GLY A 187 -0.69 1.05 21.51
N GLY A 188 -1.11 0.21 20.57
CA GLY A 188 -1.11 -1.24 20.70
C GLY A 188 0.23 -1.86 20.31
N MET A 189 0.70 -2.84 21.09
CA MET A 189 1.89 -3.63 20.74
C MET A 189 1.60 -4.78 19.75
N MET A 190 0.31 -5.11 19.54
CA MET A 190 -0.10 -6.25 18.74
C MET A 190 -0.63 -5.80 17.37
N SER A 191 -0.27 -6.54 16.33
CA SER A 191 -0.83 -6.43 14.99
C SER A 191 -1.66 -7.66 14.66
N ALA A 192 -2.77 -7.49 13.95
CA ALA A 192 -3.58 -8.58 13.44
C ALA A 192 -3.36 -8.74 11.94
N ALA A 193 -3.15 -9.97 11.47
CA ALA A 193 -3.03 -10.25 10.04
C ALA A 193 -4.38 -10.02 9.35
N ILE A 194 -4.34 -9.58 8.10
CA ILE A 194 -5.52 -9.44 7.25
C ILE A 194 -5.31 -10.29 6.02
N GLU A 195 -6.33 -11.08 5.68
CA GLU A 195 -6.35 -11.88 4.47
C GLU A 195 -7.67 -11.61 3.74
N PRO A 196 -7.67 -11.50 2.40
CA PRO A 196 -8.91 -11.47 1.65
C PRO A 196 -9.64 -12.80 1.83
N SER A 197 -10.94 -12.75 2.14
CA SER A 197 -11.81 -13.93 2.18
C SER A 197 -12.85 -13.93 1.05
N GLY A 198 -12.90 -12.86 0.25
CA GLY A 198 -13.83 -12.64 -0.85
C GLY A 198 -13.53 -11.31 -1.54
N THR A 199 -14.41 -10.87 -2.46
CA THR A 199 -14.26 -9.56 -3.13
C THR A 199 -14.41 -8.39 -2.15
N ASP A 200 -15.37 -8.51 -1.22
CA ASP A 200 -15.73 -7.49 -0.25
C ASP A 200 -15.56 -7.97 1.20
N ASP A 201 -14.82 -9.07 1.40
CA ASP A 201 -14.65 -9.69 2.72
C ASP A 201 -13.17 -9.82 3.07
N ILE A 202 -12.84 -9.54 4.33
CA ILE A 202 -11.51 -9.78 4.89
C ILE A 202 -11.60 -10.62 6.15
N ASN A 203 -10.69 -11.58 6.32
CA ASN A 203 -10.47 -12.26 7.58
C ASN A 203 -9.38 -11.53 8.37
N VAL A 204 -9.66 -11.20 9.62
CA VAL A 204 -8.69 -10.59 10.55
C VAL A 204 -8.29 -11.62 11.58
N THR A 205 -7.00 -11.94 11.65
CA THR A 205 -6.46 -13.00 12.52
C THR A 205 -5.53 -12.38 13.57
N PRO A 206 -5.72 -12.66 14.87
CA PRO A 206 -4.85 -12.12 15.90
C PRO A 206 -3.46 -12.80 15.82
N PRO A 207 -2.43 -12.22 16.46
CA PRO A 207 -1.14 -12.91 16.56
C PRO A 207 -1.32 -14.24 17.31
N ALA A 208 -0.46 -15.22 17.02
CA ALA A 208 -0.58 -16.57 17.58
C ALA A 208 -0.69 -16.56 19.12
N GLY A 209 -1.76 -17.16 19.66
CA GLY A 209 -2.05 -17.18 21.10
C GLY A 209 -2.50 -15.84 21.69
N GLY A 210 -2.64 -14.81 20.87
CA GLY A 210 -3.11 -13.48 21.24
C GLY A 210 -4.60 -13.27 20.96
N THR A 211 -5.05 -12.09 21.31
CA THR A 211 -6.43 -11.62 21.13
C THR A 211 -6.38 -10.15 20.72
N ILE A 212 -7.26 -9.71 19.83
CA ILE A 212 -7.44 -8.29 19.53
C ILE A 212 -8.92 -7.93 19.63
N GLU A 213 -9.22 -6.72 20.09
CA GLU A 213 -10.58 -6.16 20.05
C GLU A 213 -10.64 -5.18 18.88
N LEU A 214 -11.63 -5.32 18.00
CA LEU A 214 -11.80 -4.47 16.82
C LEU A 214 -13.30 -4.21 16.63
N GLY A 215 -13.73 -2.95 16.72
CA GLY A 215 -15.14 -2.56 16.61
C GLY A 215 -16.04 -3.16 17.67
N GLY A 216 -15.53 -3.25 18.91
CA GLY A 216 -16.22 -3.94 20.01
C GLY A 216 -16.23 -5.47 19.91
N GLU A 217 -15.68 -6.04 18.83
CA GLU A 217 -15.63 -7.48 18.62
C GLU A 217 -14.29 -8.07 19.08
N MET A 218 -14.35 -9.07 19.94
CA MET A 218 -13.18 -9.87 20.31
C MET A 218 -12.84 -10.85 19.19
N VAL A 219 -11.60 -10.78 18.70
CA VAL A 219 -11.06 -11.65 17.66
C VAL A 219 -10.03 -12.59 18.29
N LEU A 220 -10.24 -13.91 18.11
CA LEU A 220 -9.52 -14.99 18.78
C LEU A 220 -9.18 -16.10 17.77
N GLY A 221 -8.13 -16.90 18.05
CA GLY A 221 -7.88 -18.16 17.35
C GLY A 221 -7.72 -17.99 15.83
N ALA A 222 -8.64 -18.57 15.06
CA ALA A 222 -8.62 -18.58 13.59
C ALA A 222 -8.97 -17.22 12.94
N GLY A 223 -9.30 -16.21 13.75
CA GLY A 223 -9.67 -14.90 13.26
C GLY A 223 -11.18 -14.70 13.14
N ARG A 224 -11.56 -13.62 12.45
CA ARG A 224 -12.94 -13.25 12.22
C ARG A 224 -13.09 -12.54 10.88
N THR A 225 -14.15 -12.90 10.15
CA THR A 225 -14.50 -12.26 8.88
C THR A 225 -15.24 -10.94 9.11
N PHE A 226 -14.83 -9.93 8.36
CA PHE A 226 -15.48 -8.63 8.25
C PHE A 226 -15.90 -8.40 6.81
N GLU A 227 -17.10 -7.87 6.62
CA GLU A 227 -17.73 -7.60 5.34
C GLU A 227 -17.73 -6.10 5.09
N LYS A 228 -17.44 -5.69 3.87
CA LYS A 228 -17.45 -4.29 3.48
C LYS A 228 -18.87 -3.82 3.25
N CYS A 229 -19.23 -2.70 3.87
CA CYS A 229 -20.52 -2.08 3.64
C CYS A 229 -20.60 -1.43 2.26
N PRO A 230 -21.78 -1.44 1.61
CA PRO A 230 -21.99 -0.74 0.36
C PRO A 230 -21.72 0.76 0.53
N ALA A 231 -21.24 1.39 -0.56
CA ALA A 231 -21.17 2.84 -0.63
C ALA A 231 -22.58 3.42 -0.44
N GLY A 232 -22.73 4.23 0.62
CA GLY A 232 -24.00 4.86 0.99
C GLY A 232 -24.27 6.14 0.20
#